data_AF-A0A0K0F0F9-F1
#
_entry.id   AF-A0A0K0F0F9-F1
#
_cell.length_a   1.000
_cell.length_b   1.000
_cell.length_c   1.000
_cell.angle_alpha   90.00
_cell.angle_beta   90.00
_cell.angle_gamma   90.00
#
_symmetry.space_group_name_H-M   'P 1'
#
loop_
_entity.id
_entity.type
_entity.pdbx_description
1 polymer ?
#
loop_
_entity_poly.entity_id
_entity_poly.type
_entity_poly.pdbx_seq_one_letter_code
_entity_poly.pdbx_strand_id
1 'polypeptide(L)'
;MKYAWNEIVLNHEQFIGTKVLVSKLERSSDQVIKPINIDALAKWMGNIPKDDLENMENIAPMLQFLGYDLFANPPNCGIPDEEVINKSDNLRNHNIK
;
A
#
# COMPACT_ATOMS: atom_id res chain seq x y z
N MET A 1 19.23 -4.32 19.37
CA MET A 1 19.18 -5.57 18.57
C MET A 1 19.42 -5.17 17.12
N LYS A 2 20.48 -5.66 16.46
CA LYS A 2 20.74 -5.39 15.03
C LYS A 2 20.60 -6.70 14.28
N TYR A 3 19.62 -6.78 13.39
CA TYR A 3 19.48 -7.89 12.45
C TYR A 3 20.27 -7.57 11.18
N ALA A 4 20.92 -8.56 10.59
CA ALA A 4 21.55 -8.41 9.28
C ALA A 4 20.48 -8.29 8.19
N TRP A 5 20.70 -7.42 7.21
CA TRP A 5 19.82 -7.30 6.04
C TRP A 5 19.74 -8.61 5.27
N ASN A 6 18.58 -8.87 4.67
CA ASN A 6 18.35 -10.04 3.83
C ASN A 6 17.32 -9.73 2.74
N GLU A 7 17.65 -10.00 1.48
CA GLU A 7 16.79 -9.74 0.30
C GLU A 7 15.42 -10.44 0.34
N ILE A 8 15.27 -11.48 1.17
CA ILE A 8 13.99 -12.17 1.37
C ILE A 8 12.89 -11.20 1.84
N VAL A 9 13.23 -10.13 2.56
CA VAL A 9 12.24 -9.17 3.08
C VAL A 9 11.50 -8.41 1.98
N LEU A 10 12.08 -8.29 0.78
CA LEU A 10 11.46 -7.64 -0.38
C LEU A 10 10.65 -8.60 -1.27
N ASN A 11 10.70 -9.89 -0.97
CA ASN A 11 10.14 -10.97 -1.79
C ASN A 11 9.31 -11.94 -0.95
N HIS A 12 8.51 -11.40 -0.01
CA HIS A 12 7.76 -12.18 0.97
C HIS A 12 6.72 -13.11 0.33
N GLU A 13 6.20 -12.74 -0.84
CA GLU A 13 5.18 -13.49 -1.58
C GLU A 13 5.65 -14.90 -1.97
N GLN A 14 6.98 -15.09 -2.12
CA GLN A 14 7.57 -16.39 -2.47
C GLN A 14 7.59 -17.39 -1.30
N PHE A 15 7.35 -16.91 -0.07
CA PHE A 15 7.48 -17.69 1.16
C PHE A 15 6.16 -17.91 1.90
N ILE A 16 5.04 -17.50 1.32
CA ILE A 16 3.70 -17.74 1.85
C ILE A 16 3.45 -19.25 1.95
N GLY A 17 2.95 -19.70 3.11
CA GLY A 17 2.65 -21.11 3.38
C GLY A 17 3.87 -21.97 3.75
N THR A 18 5.09 -21.43 3.69
CA THR A 18 6.31 -22.14 4.12
C THR A 18 6.96 -21.48 5.31
N LYS A 19 7.50 -20.26 5.14
CA LYS A 19 8.13 -19.48 6.21
C LYS A 19 7.23 -18.36 6.72
N VAL A 20 6.26 -17.93 5.92
CA VAL A 20 5.27 -16.90 6.26
C VAL A 20 3.89 -17.55 6.29
N LEU A 21 3.31 -17.67 7.48
CA LEU A 21 1.97 -18.22 7.67
C LEU A 21 0.95 -17.08 7.63
N VAL A 22 -0.05 -17.20 6.76
CA VAL A 22 -1.13 -16.23 6.62
C VAL A 22 -2.46 -16.93 6.86
N SER A 23 -3.27 -16.38 7.76
CA SER A 23 -4.61 -16.91 8.05
C SER A 23 -5.51 -16.72 6.84
N LYS A 24 -6.24 -17.77 6.42
CA LYS A 24 -7.22 -17.64 5.33
C LYS A 24 -8.47 -16.83 5.71
N LEU A 25 -8.67 -16.57 7.01
CA LEU A 25 -9.84 -15.87 7.53
C LEU A 25 -9.59 -14.37 7.77
N GLU A 26 -8.35 -13.92 7.69
CA GLU A 26 -8.01 -12.52 7.84
C GLU A 26 -8.33 -11.73 6.57
N ARG A 27 -8.83 -10.50 6.75
CA ARG A 27 -9.31 -9.65 5.64
C ARG A 27 -8.20 -9.18 4.71
N SER A 28 -6.97 -9.05 5.21
CA SER A 28 -5.81 -8.60 4.44
C SER A 28 -5.09 -9.72 3.69
N SER A 29 -5.53 -10.96 3.85
CA SER A 29 -4.78 -12.13 3.33
C SER A 29 -4.69 -12.16 1.82
N ASP A 30 -5.74 -11.75 1.13
CA ASP A 30 -5.79 -11.64 -0.34
C ASP A 30 -4.86 -10.54 -0.89
N GLN A 31 -4.48 -9.58 -0.04
CA GLN A 31 -3.56 -8.50 -0.37
C GLN A 31 -2.11 -8.89 -0.06
N VAL A 32 -1.86 -9.44 1.14
CA VAL A 32 -0.51 -9.77 1.63
C VAL A 32 0.14 -10.90 0.83
N ILE A 33 -0.63 -11.80 0.20
CA ILE A 33 -0.07 -12.84 -0.67
C ILE A 33 0.55 -12.29 -1.98
N LYS A 34 0.32 -11.02 -2.31
CA LYS A 34 0.84 -10.38 -3.53
C LYS A 34 2.19 -9.72 -3.24
N PRO A 35 3.06 -9.54 -4.26
CA PRO A 35 4.29 -8.77 -4.10
C PRO A 35 3.98 -7.33 -3.71
N ILE A 36 4.97 -6.64 -3.14
CA ILE A 36 4.89 -5.19 -2.88
C ILE A 36 4.53 -4.48 -4.19
N ASN A 37 3.47 -3.66 -4.15
CA ASN A 37 2.92 -2.98 -5.31
C ASN A 37 2.27 -1.65 -4.90
N ILE A 38 1.95 -0.81 -5.90
CA ILE A 38 1.42 0.55 -5.68
C ILE A 38 -0.09 0.68 -5.86
N ASP A 39 -0.82 -0.41 -6.10
CA ASP A 39 -2.22 -0.34 -6.50
C ASP A 39 -3.13 0.30 -5.44
N ALA A 40 -2.77 0.21 -4.16
CA ALA A 40 -3.61 0.71 -3.06
C ALA A 40 -3.40 2.20 -2.72
N LEU A 41 -2.32 2.83 -3.19
CA LEU A 41 -1.86 4.13 -2.66
C LEU A 41 -2.92 5.25 -2.77
N ALA A 42 -3.58 5.33 -3.92
CA ALA A 42 -4.49 6.43 -4.23
C ALA A 42 -5.93 5.97 -4.54
N LYS A 43 -6.27 4.70 -4.25
CA LYS A 43 -7.60 4.13 -4.54
C LYS A 43 -8.75 4.80 -3.78
N TRP A 44 -8.45 5.43 -2.65
CA TRP A 44 -9.45 6.12 -1.84
C TRP A 44 -9.93 7.44 -2.49
N MET A 45 -9.16 8.01 -3.42
CA MET A 45 -9.52 9.27 -4.06
C MET A 45 -10.86 9.18 -4.80
N GLY A 46 -11.66 10.23 -4.69
CA GLY A 46 -13.02 10.27 -5.25
C GLY A 46 -14.06 9.50 -4.45
N ASN A 47 -13.67 8.79 -3.38
CA ASN A 47 -14.60 8.08 -2.49
C ASN A 47 -14.87 8.81 -1.16
N ILE A 48 -14.23 9.96 -0.92
CA ILE A 48 -14.50 10.82 0.24
C ILE A 48 -15.51 11.90 -0.15
N PRO A 49 -16.60 12.10 0.61
CA PRO A 49 -17.55 13.17 0.37
C PRO A 49 -16.89 14.55 0.35
N LYS A 50 -17.39 15.44 -0.50
CA LYS A 50 -16.83 16.80 -0.64
C LYS A 50 -16.83 17.57 0.68
N ASP A 51 -17.91 17.50 1.44
CA ASP A 51 -18.03 18.22 2.73
C ASP A 51 -16.98 17.75 3.74
N ASP A 52 -16.65 16.45 3.74
CA ASP A 52 -15.60 15.89 4.59
C ASP A 52 -14.20 16.31 4.12
N LEU A 53 -13.98 16.40 2.80
CA LEU A 53 -12.73 16.92 2.22
C LEU A 53 -12.50 18.39 2.60
N GLU A 54 -13.55 19.21 2.56
CA GLU A 54 -13.48 20.63 2.94
C GLU A 54 -13.24 20.81 4.45
N ASN A 55 -13.65 19.84 5.26
CA ASN A 55 -13.52 19.86 6.72
C ASN A 55 -12.40 18.95 7.27
N MET A 56 -11.45 18.56 6.42
CA MET A 56 -10.45 17.53 6.74
C MET A 56 -9.57 17.91 7.95
N GLU A 57 -9.25 19.19 8.13
CA GLU A 57 -8.43 19.66 9.26
C GLU A 57 -9.08 19.37 10.62
N ASN A 58 -10.41 19.46 10.69
CA ASN A 58 -11.16 19.27 11.93
C ASN A 58 -11.45 17.80 12.18
N ILE A 59 -11.73 17.03 11.11
CA ILE A 59 -12.01 15.59 11.19
C ILE A 59 -10.74 14.80 11.50
N ALA A 60 -9.62 15.16 10.87
CA ALA A 60 -8.38 14.38 10.91
C ALA A 60 -7.13 15.26 11.07
N PRO A 61 -7.00 16.03 12.17
CA PRO A 61 -5.82 16.89 12.42
C PRO A 61 -4.50 16.10 12.48
N MET A 62 -4.58 14.81 12.79
CA MET A 62 -3.42 13.91 12.83
C MET A 62 -2.76 13.70 11.47
N LEU A 63 -3.47 13.90 10.35
CA LEU A 63 -2.86 13.78 9.02
C LEU A 63 -1.74 14.81 8.84
N GLN A 64 -2.00 16.07 9.22
CA GLN A 64 -0.99 17.13 9.19
C GLN A 64 0.18 16.83 10.13
N PHE A 65 -0.11 16.36 11.34
CA PHE A 65 0.93 15.96 12.31
C PHE A 65 1.84 14.85 11.76
N LEU A 66 1.29 13.92 10.99
CA LEU A 66 2.03 12.83 10.34
C LEU A 66 2.71 13.25 9.02
N GLY A 67 2.57 14.51 8.60
CA GLY A 67 3.19 15.06 7.39
C GLY A 67 2.39 14.87 6.10
N TYR A 68 1.12 14.46 6.18
CA TYR A 68 0.21 14.44 5.03
C TYR A 68 -0.40 15.83 4.80
N ASP A 69 -0.41 16.27 3.55
CA ASP A 69 -1.11 17.49 3.15
C ASP A 69 -2.63 17.21 3.10
N LEU A 70 -3.38 17.97 3.90
CA LEU A 70 -4.84 17.83 4.05
C LEU A 70 -5.60 18.18 2.77
N PHE A 71 -5.02 18.99 1.89
CA PHE A 71 -5.67 19.48 0.68
C PHE A 71 -5.08 18.91 -0.61
N ALA A 72 -4.01 18.11 -0.51
CA ALA A 72 -3.43 17.41 -1.66
C ALA A 72 -4.32 16.21 -2.06
N ASN A 73 -5.06 16.39 -3.14
CA ASN A 73 -5.89 15.35 -3.75
C ASN A 73 -5.57 15.28 -5.26
N PRO A 74 -4.64 14.41 -5.72
CA PRO A 74 -3.96 13.33 -4.98
C PRO A 74 -2.90 13.76 -3.96
N PRO A 75 -2.68 12.96 -2.90
CA PRO A 75 -1.47 13.08 -2.09
C PRO A 75 -0.24 12.68 -2.93
N ASN A 76 0.86 13.39 -2.74
CA ASN A 76 2.14 13.00 -3.34
C ASN A 76 2.82 11.91 -2.49
N CYS A 77 2.69 10.66 -2.90
CA CYS A 77 3.35 9.52 -2.27
C CYS A 77 4.79 9.26 -2.78
N GLY A 78 5.33 10.17 -3.60
CA GLY A 78 6.64 10.02 -4.22
C GLY A 78 6.63 9.15 -5.49
N ILE A 79 7.84 8.87 -5.99
CA ILE A 79 8.06 8.05 -7.18
C ILE A 79 8.50 6.65 -6.71
N PRO A 80 7.81 5.57 -7.11
CA PRO A 80 8.19 4.22 -6.72
C PRO A 80 9.47 3.76 -7.44
N ASP A 81 10.23 2.89 -6.78
CA ASP A 81 11.42 2.26 -7.37
C ASP A 81 11.04 1.33 -8.54
N GLU A 82 11.96 1.16 -9.49
CA GLU A 82 11.76 0.37 -10.71
C GLU A 82 11.31 -1.08 -10.41
N GLU A 83 11.85 -1.69 -9.35
CA GLU A 83 11.45 -3.04 -8.92
C GLU A 83 9.96 -3.11 -8.54
N VAL A 84 9.45 -2.09 -7.82
CA VAL A 84 8.06 -2.03 -7.38
C VAL A 84 7.13 -1.75 -8.56
N ILE A 85 7.57 -0.91 -9.51
CA ILE A 85 6.86 -0.68 -10.77
C ILE A 85 6.69 -2.00 -11.52
N ASN A 86 7.79 -2.72 -11.73
CA ASN A 86 7.80 -4.01 -12.43
C ASN A 86 6.91 -5.05 -11.72
N LYS A 87 6.95 -5.14 -10.39
CA LYS A 87 6.08 -6.02 -9.59
C LYS A 87 4.60 -5.65 -9.76
N SER A 88 4.28 -4.36 -9.77
CA SER A 88 2.92 -3.84 -9.95
C SER A 88 2.37 -4.14 -11.34
N ASP A 89 3.17 -3.92 -12.39
CA ASP A 89 2.76 -4.18 -13.76
C ASP A 89 2.57 -5.67 -14.04
N ASN A 90 3.47 -6.50 -13.53
CA ASN A 90 3.33 -7.95 -13.60
C ASN A 90 2.05 -8.43 -12.89
N LEU A 91 1.74 -7.88 -11.71
CA LEU A 91 0.52 -8.19 -10.97
C LEU A 91 -0.74 -7.83 -11.78
N ARG A 92 -0.78 -6.64 -12.38
CA ARG A 92 -1.91 -6.20 -13.22
C ARG A 92 -2.10 -7.10 -14.45
N ASN A 93 -1.02 -7.45 -15.13
CA ASN A 93 -1.07 -8.30 -16.33
C ASN A 93 -1.54 -9.73 -16.04
N HIS A 94 -1.23 -10.29 -14.86
CA HIS A 94 -1.70 -11.62 -14.46
C HIS A 94 -3.19 -11.65 -14.10
N ASN A 95 -3.77 -10.52 -13.66
CA ASN A 95 -5.20 -10.42 -13.33
C ASN A 95 -6.10 -10.23 -14.57
N ILE A 96 -5.53 -10.19 -15.80
CA ILE A 96 -6.26 -9.98 -17.08
C ILE A 96 -6.49 -11.31 -17.84
N LYS A 97 -6.16 -12.47 -17.26
CA LYS A 97 -6.52 -13.80 -17.79
C LYS A 97 -7.57 -14.47 -16.93
#